data_AF-A0AAW1I8G3-F1
#
_entry.id   AF-A0AAW1I8G3-F1
#
_cell.length_a   1.000
_cell.length_b   1.000
_cell.length_c   1.000
_cell.angle_alpha   90.00
_cell.angle_beta   90.00
_cell.angle_gamma   90.00
#
_symmetry.space_group_name_H-M   'P 1'
#
loop_
_entity.id
_entity.type
_entity.pdbx_description
1 polymer ?
#
loop_
_entity_poly.entity_id
_entity_poly.type
_entity_poly.pdbx_seq_one_letter_code
_entity_poly.pdbx_strand_id
1 'polypeptide(L)'
;MPLHRMTSNVLRRRMPNAKMLEMLQISQQNQQQTVRVNSNQDIKNFNIMPDLSKTIDKFNGEMGPVVAKTWLRQIESTSLLHSWPDAFAYETARSNLEGAAKYWLKGRYSTVTDWHTFKNAFKKTFIYEKSKSECWQRMQAHIQGVKENSSAYFHEKVALCQELDLSFKETKEQLVIGLQSRELSNFIMSKDHIDVDELFQDMMTHERIVKSRRDRKEPEGNRDGRVIPVPGLRRGFTGNQPSRNRNAAEMKCFNCGLIGHGAAECTKPQRPRGSCYQCGAAGHVRRSCPQLQRSNPDVPRAQDDFERFTQENAGEPNTNTHSSNQYADAIQALIAQNAKMLEMLQISQQNQQQTVRVT
;
A
#
# COMPACT_ATOMS: atom_id res chain seq x y z
N MET A 1 -122.32 -13.63 -20.96
CA MET A 1 -121.77 -14.00 -22.27
C MET A 1 -120.59 -13.06 -22.56
N PRO A 2 -119.46 -13.52 -23.12
CA PRO A 2 -118.44 -14.31 -22.43
C PRO A 2 -117.03 -13.68 -22.53
N LEU A 3 -116.12 -14.19 -21.68
CA LEU A 3 -114.68 -14.02 -21.73
C LEU A 3 -114.12 -14.43 -23.10
N HIS A 4 -113.47 -13.50 -23.81
CA HIS A 4 -112.68 -13.80 -25.00
C HIS A 4 -111.18 -13.79 -24.67
N ARG A 5 -110.56 -14.96 -24.82
CA ARG A 5 -109.11 -15.21 -24.90
C ARG A 5 -108.43 -14.22 -25.83
N MET A 6 -107.21 -13.80 -25.49
CA MET A 6 -106.06 -13.92 -26.40
C MET A 6 -104.75 -14.12 -25.62
N THR A 7 -104.16 -15.29 -25.86
CA THR A 7 -102.77 -15.67 -25.58
C THR A 7 -101.81 -14.86 -26.44
N SER A 8 -100.65 -14.44 -25.90
CA SER A 8 -99.48 -14.20 -26.73
C SER A 8 -98.19 -14.53 -25.98
N ASN A 9 -97.57 -15.61 -26.45
CA ASN A 9 -96.23 -16.09 -26.13
C ASN A 9 -95.17 -15.08 -26.58
N VAL A 10 -94.33 -14.60 -25.66
CA VAL A 10 -93.03 -14.02 -26.02
C VAL A 10 -91.97 -15.13 -25.92
N LEU A 11 -91.69 -15.76 -27.06
CA LEU A 11 -90.60 -16.71 -27.24
C LEU A 11 -89.24 -16.00 -27.03
N ARG A 12 -88.57 -16.30 -25.91
CA ARG A 12 -87.13 -16.03 -25.75
C ARG A 12 -86.36 -16.85 -26.79
N ARG A 13 -85.78 -16.20 -27.80
CA ARG A 13 -84.84 -16.83 -28.74
C ARG A 13 -83.56 -17.21 -27.98
N ARG A 14 -83.47 -18.45 -27.49
CA ARG A 14 -82.19 -19.07 -27.13
C ARG A 14 -81.40 -19.28 -28.42
N MET A 15 -80.23 -18.65 -28.53
CA MET A 15 -79.24 -19.03 -29.55
C MET A 15 -78.93 -20.54 -29.38
N PRO A 16 -78.91 -21.35 -30.45
CA PRO A 16 -78.62 -22.78 -30.33
C PRO A 16 -77.18 -22.97 -29.85
N ASN A 17 -76.99 -23.79 -28.81
CA ASN A 17 -75.70 -24.10 -28.17
C ASN A 17 -74.56 -24.38 -29.16
N ALA A 18 -74.86 -24.93 -30.34
CA ALA A 18 -73.90 -25.19 -31.40
C ALA A 18 -73.18 -23.92 -31.91
N LYS A 19 -73.89 -22.81 -32.11
CA LYS A 19 -73.28 -21.55 -32.59
C LYS A 19 -72.38 -20.89 -31.53
N MET A 20 -72.72 -21.06 -30.26
CA MET A 20 -71.90 -20.56 -29.16
C MET A 20 -70.63 -21.39 -28.98
N LEU A 21 -70.72 -22.71 -29.17
CA LEU A 21 -69.56 -23.62 -29.14
C LEU A 21 -68.61 -23.35 -30.32
N GLU A 22 -69.16 -23.11 -31.51
CA GLU A 22 -68.39 -22.76 -32.71
C GLU A 22 -67.66 -21.42 -32.54
N MET A 23 -68.33 -20.41 -31.96
CA MET A 23 -67.71 -19.11 -31.66
C MET A 23 -66.61 -19.22 -30.57
N LEU A 24 -66.76 -20.13 -29.60
CA LEU A 24 -65.73 -20.46 -28.60
C LEU A 24 -64.54 -21.19 -29.22
N GLN A 25 -64.77 -22.12 -30.16
CA GLN A 25 -63.69 -22.80 -30.88
C GLN A 25 -62.93 -21.85 -31.80
N ILE A 26 -63.61 -20.96 -32.52
CA ILE A 26 -62.97 -19.94 -33.36
C ILE A 26 -62.17 -18.95 -32.49
N SER A 27 -62.69 -18.57 -31.32
CA SER A 27 -61.98 -17.74 -30.34
C SER A 27 -60.70 -18.42 -29.83
N GLN A 28 -60.76 -19.71 -29.48
CA GLN A 28 -59.58 -20.46 -29.05
C GLN A 28 -58.56 -20.65 -30.19
N GLN A 29 -59.02 -20.89 -31.43
CA GLN A 29 -58.13 -20.96 -32.59
C GLN A 29 -57.44 -19.63 -32.88
N ASN A 30 -58.16 -18.51 -32.76
CA ASN A 30 -57.57 -17.16 -32.90
C ASN A 30 -56.60 -16.84 -31.74
N GLN A 31 -56.86 -17.31 -30.52
CA GLN A 31 -55.89 -17.21 -29.41
C GLN A 31 -54.65 -18.08 -29.63
N GLN A 32 -54.78 -19.27 -30.19
CA GLN A 32 -53.62 -20.12 -30.53
C GLN A 32 -52.85 -19.57 -31.75
N GLN A 33 -53.53 -18.96 -32.73
CA GLN A 33 -52.88 -18.27 -33.85
C GLN A 33 -52.17 -17.00 -33.40
N THR A 34 -52.73 -16.20 -32.49
CA THR A 34 -52.06 -15.01 -31.94
C THR A 34 -50.82 -15.39 -31.11
N VAL A 35 -50.85 -16.52 -30.37
CA VAL A 35 -49.65 -17.07 -29.70
C VAL A 35 -48.61 -17.59 -30.71
N ARG A 36 -49.03 -18.22 -31.81
CA ARG A 36 -48.12 -18.69 -32.89
C ARG A 36 -47.53 -17.55 -33.73
N VAL A 37 -48.27 -16.46 -33.95
CA VAL A 37 -47.78 -15.28 -34.67
C VAL A 37 -46.81 -14.47 -33.79
N ASN A 38 -47.02 -14.46 -32.46
CA ASN A 38 -46.07 -13.84 -31.51
C ASN A 38 -44.80 -14.66 -31.23
N SER A 39 -44.75 -15.94 -31.59
CA SER A 39 -43.55 -16.77 -31.43
C SER A 39 -42.63 -16.78 -32.66
N ASN A 40 -43.06 -16.17 -33.78
CA ASN A 40 -42.30 -16.06 -35.02
C ASN A 40 -42.00 -14.62 -35.46
N GLN A 41 -42.21 -13.64 -34.57
CA GLN A 41 -41.43 -12.41 -34.69
C GLN A 41 -40.12 -12.67 -33.98
N ASP A 42 -39.10 -13.04 -34.75
CA ASP A 42 -37.74 -12.66 -34.42
C ASP A 42 -37.79 -11.16 -34.11
N ILE A 43 -37.92 -10.81 -32.84
CA ILE A 43 -37.67 -9.44 -32.42
C ILE A 43 -36.21 -9.26 -32.81
N LYS A 44 -36.01 -8.61 -33.96
CA LYS A 44 -34.71 -8.07 -34.33
C LYS A 44 -34.47 -7.02 -33.25
N ASN A 45 -33.90 -7.46 -32.13
CA ASN A 45 -33.31 -6.57 -31.16
C ASN A 45 -32.24 -5.84 -31.96
N PHE A 46 -32.58 -4.65 -32.43
CA PHE A 46 -31.64 -3.73 -33.01
C PHE A 46 -30.75 -3.31 -31.85
N ASN A 47 -29.72 -4.11 -31.60
CA ASN A 47 -28.62 -3.72 -30.73
C ASN A 47 -27.89 -2.62 -31.49
N ILE A 48 -28.35 -1.38 -31.28
CA ILE A 48 -27.69 -0.19 -31.77
C ILE A 48 -26.30 -0.24 -31.16
N MET A 49 -25.28 -0.37 -32.02
CA MET A 49 -23.89 -0.29 -31.61
C MET A 49 -23.67 1.12 -31.06
N PRO A 50 -23.41 1.28 -29.75
CA PRO A 50 -23.12 2.59 -29.20
C PRO A 50 -21.81 3.10 -29.84
N ASP A 51 -21.68 4.42 -30.03
CA ASP A 51 -20.38 4.99 -30.42
C ASP A 51 -19.42 4.87 -29.24
N LEU A 52 -18.56 3.84 -29.30
CA LEU A 52 -17.62 3.48 -28.24
C LEU A 52 -16.20 3.91 -28.56
N SER A 53 -16.00 4.69 -29.63
CA SER A 53 -14.70 5.25 -29.99
C SER A 53 -14.07 6.05 -28.85
N LYS A 54 -14.88 6.50 -27.89
CA LYS A 54 -14.47 7.23 -26.69
C LYS A 54 -14.44 6.40 -25.40
N THR A 55 -15.01 5.19 -25.39
CA THR A 55 -15.21 4.40 -24.16
C THR A 55 -14.23 3.23 -24.06
N ILE A 56 -13.75 2.70 -25.19
CA ILE A 56 -12.78 1.61 -25.24
C ILE A 56 -11.45 2.16 -25.73
N ASP A 57 -10.42 2.02 -24.91
CA ASP A 57 -9.08 2.48 -25.26
C ASP A 57 -8.53 1.73 -26.47
N LYS A 58 -7.62 2.37 -27.21
CA LYS A 58 -6.92 1.70 -28.30
C LYS A 58 -5.81 0.82 -27.75
N PHE A 59 -5.56 -0.29 -28.42
CA PHE A 59 -4.50 -1.22 -28.03
C PHE A 59 -3.49 -1.41 -29.16
N ASN A 60 -2.24 -1.01 -28.92
CA ASN A 60 -1.15 -1.06 -29.90
C ASN A 60 -0.34 -2.37 -29.89
N GLY A 61 -0.44 -3.17 -28.82
CA GLY A 61 0.29 -4.43 -28.64
C GLY A 61 1.60 -4.36 -27.85
N GLU A 62 2.03 -3.19 -27.39
CA GLU A 62 3.35 -2.99 -26.77
C GLU A 62 3.29 -2.74 -25.24
N MET A 63 2.09 -2.57 -24.68
CA MET A 63 1.90 -2.09 -23.31
C MET A 63 2.01 -3.18 -22.22
N GLY A 64 2.56 -4.34 -22.56
CA GLY A 64 2.75 -5.46 -21.63
C GLY A 64 1.46 -6.22 -21.28
N PRO A 65 1.59 -7.33 -20.51
CA PRO A 65 0.50 -8.30 -20.33
C PRO A 65 -0.62 -7.83 -19.42
N VAL A 66 -0.31 -6.96 -18.44
CA VAL A 66 -1.33 -6.40 -17.54
C VAL A 66 -2.28 -5.48 -18.29
N VAL A 67 -1.75 -4.58 -19.13
CA VAL A 67 -2.57 -3.69 -19.95
C VAL A 67 -3.40 -4.47 -20.97
N ALA A 68 -2.80 -5.48 -21.62
CA ALA A 68 -3.53 -6.38 -22.52
C ALA A 68 -4.70 -7.08 -21.81
N LYS A 69 -4.50 -7.56 -20.57
CA LYS A 69 -5.55 -8.20 -19.76
C LYS A 69 -6.65 -7.21 -19.35
N THR A 70 -6.30 -6.00 -18.93
CA THR A 70 -7.26 -4.96 -18.56
C THR A 70 -8.09 -4.52 -19.77
N TRP A 71 -7.45 -4.33 -20.92
CA TRP A 71 -8.13 -3.97 -22.17
C TRP A 71 -9.12 -5.04 -22.62
N LEU A 72 -8.72 -6.32 -22.59
CA LEU A 72 -9.63 -7.41 -22.92
C LEU A 72 -10.83 -7.47 -21.96
N ARG A 73 -10.58 -7.28 -20.65
CA ARG A 73 -11.64 -7.22 -19.64
C ARG A 73 -12.59 -6.06 -19.87
N GLN A 74 -12.10 -4.88 -20.27
CA GLN A 74 -12.94 -3.73 -20.60
C GLN A 74 -13.95 -4.09 -21.69
N ILE A 75 -13.49 -4.71 -22.79
CA ILE A 75 -14.37 -5.14 -23.87
C ILE A 75 -15.37 -6.21 -23.38
N GLU A 76 -14.92 -7.19 -22.60
CA GLU A 76 -15.81 -8.22 -22.04
C GLU A 76 -16.87 -7.63 -21.10
N SER A 77 -16.49 -6.71 -20.22
CA SER A 77 -17.41 -6.03 -19.30
C SER A 77 -18.40 -5.13 -20.03
N THR A 78 -17.96 -4.37 -21.03
CA THR A 78 -18.84 -3.52 -21.84
C THR A 78 -19.79 -4.37 -22.69
N SER A 79 -19.29 -5.45 -23.30
CA SER A 79 -20.08 -6.43 -24.03
C SER A 79 -21.17 -7.05 -23.15
N LEU A 80 -20.82 -7.42 -21.91
CA LEU A 80 -21.77 -8.01 -20.98
C LEU A 80 -22.81 -6.99 -20.51
N LEU A 81 -22.38 -5.79 -20.14
CA LEU A 81 -23.26 -4.71 -19.66
C LEU A 81 -24.34 -4.34 -20.68
N HIS A 82 -23.96 -4.31 -21.96
CA HIS A 82 -24.85 -3.94 -23.06
C HIS A 82 -25.42 -5.14 -23.82
N SER A 83 -25.18 -6.37 -23.34
CA SER A 83 -25.66 -7.60 -23.98
C SER A 83 -25.33 -7.69 -25.47
N TRP A 84 -24.08 -7.39 -25.83
CA TRP A 84 -23.62 -7.47 -27.21
C TRP A 84 -23.50 -8.92 -27.67
N PRO A 85 -23.99 -9.23 -28.88
CA PRO A 85 -23.56 -10.40 -29.63
C PRO A 85 -22.04 -10.49 -29.77
N ASP A 86 -21.50 -11.70 -29.74
CA ASP A 86 -20.07 -11.99 -29.91
C ASP A 86 -19.47 -11.35 -31.17
N ALA A 87 -20.25 -11.25 -32.25
CA ALA A 87 -19.84 -10.58 -33.48
C ALA A 87 -19.51 -9.09 -33.27
N PHE A 88 -20.28 -8.38 -32.45
CA PHE A 88 -20.01 -6.97 -32.14
C PHE A 88 -18.83 -6.80 -31.20
N ALA A 89 -18.67 -7.69 -30.21
CA ALA A 89 -17.48 -7.68 -29.35
C ALA A 89 -16.20 -7.88 -30.18
N TYR A 90 -16.24 -8.81 -31.15
CA TYR A 90 -15.13 -9.05 -32.06
C TYR A 90 -14.85 -7.86 -32.98
N GLU A 91 -15.88 -7.27 -33.59
CA GLU A 91 -15.69 -6.11 -34.46
C GLU A 91 -15.17 -4.89 -33.69
N THR A 92 -15.67 -4.67 -32.47
CA THR A 92 -15.19 -3.61 -31.57
C THR A 92 -13.73 -3.83 -31.19
N ALA A 93 -13.33 -5.07 -30.86
CA ALA A 93 -11.93 -5.36 -30.60
C ALA A 93 -11.08 -5.08 -31.84
N ARG A 94 -11.51 -5.55 -33.01
CA ARG A 94 -10.83 -5.35 -34.29
C ARG A 94 -10.66 -3.86 -34.65
N SER A 95 -11.67 -3.03 -34.41
CA SER A 95 -11.61 -1.58 -34.70
C SER A 95 -10.67 -0.82 -33.75
N ASN A 96 -10.53 -1.30 -32.52
CA ASN A 96 -9.73 -0.65 -31.47
C ASN A 96 -8.28 -1.18 -31.40
N LEU A 97 -7.91 -2.13 -32.25
CA LEU A 97 -6.52 -2.53 -32.46
C LEU A 97 -5.78 -1.53 -33.35
N GLU A 98 -4.63 -1.07 -32.89
CA GLU A 98 -3.69 -0.24 -33.64
C GLU A 98 -2.27 -0.82 -33.61
N GLY A 99 -1.34 -0.15 -34.29
CA GLY A 99 0.08 -0.52 -34.28
C GLY A 99 0.36 -1.99 -34.60
N ALA A 100 1.26 -2.60 -33.82
CA ALA A 100 1.65 -4.00 -33.95
C ALA A 100 0.48 -4.98 -33.77
N ALA A 101 -0.43 -4.68 -32.84
CA ALA A 101 -1.59 -5.53 -32.59
C ALA A 101 -2.57 -5.60 -33.77
N LYS A 102 -2.72 -4.50 -34.52
CA LYS A 102 -3.51 -4.50 -35.76
C LYS A 102 -2.92 -5.43 -36.82
N TYR A 103 -1.61 -5.40 -37.01
CA TYR A 103 -0.92 -6.31 -37.95
C TYR A 103 -0.94 -7.76 -37.48
N TRP A 104 -0.83 -7.98 -36.17
CA TRP A 104 -0.97 -9.31 -35.57
C TRP A 104 -2.31 -9.97 -35.92
N LEU A 105 -3.41 -9.22 -35.89
CA LEU A 105 -4.73 -9.73 -36.28
C LEU A 105 -4.84 -9.91 -37.80
N LYS A 106 -4.31 -8.97 -38.60
CA LYS A 106 -4.28 -9.09 -40.06
C LYS A 106 -3.63 -10.39 -40.55
N GLY A 107 -2.53 -10.80 -39.91
CA GLY A 107 -1.86 -12.07 -40.22
C GLY A 107 -2.65 -13.33 -39.81
N ARG A 108 -3.77 -13.18 -39.11
CA ARG A 108 -4.57 -14.28 -38.52
C ARG A 108 -6.04 -14.28 -38.95
N TYR A 109 -6.44 -13.45 -39.91
CA TYR A 109 -7.83 -13.35 -40.35
C TYR A 109 -8.45 -14.68 -40.82
N SER A 110 -7.65 -15.63 -41.32
CA SER A 110 -8.13 -16.97 -41.70
C SER A 110 -8.38 -17.90 -40.51
N THR A 111 -7.71 -17.66 -39.39
CA THR A 111 -7.76 -18.51 -38.18
C THR A 111 -8.64 -17.93 -37.07
N VAL A 112 -8.83 -16.60 -37.07
CA VAL A 112 -9.58 -15.87 -36.05
C VAL A 112 -10.84 -15.30 -36.71
N THR A 113 -11.91 -16.07 -36.62
CA THR A 113 -13.22 -15.77 -37.21
C THR A 113 -14.21 -15.26 -36.18
N ASP A 114 -14.13 -15.79 -34.96
CA ASP A 114 -15.11 -15.57 -33.91
C ASP A 114 -14.48 -14.97 -32.66
N TRP A 115 -15.30 -14.34 -31.81
CA TRP A 115 -14.87 -13.75 -30.55
C TRP A 115 -14.08 -14.73 -29.67
N HIS A 116 -14.55 -15.98 -29.56
CA HIS A 116 -13.86 -17.00 -28.77
C HIS A 116 -12.43 -17.29 -29.29
N THR A 117 -12.28 -17.48 -30.60
CA THR A 117 -10.97 -17.74 -31.24
C THR A 117 -10.03 -16.54 -31.08
N PHE A 118 -10.57 -15.32 -31.19
CA PHE A 118 -9.84 -14.09 -30.95
C PHE A 118 -9.32 -14.02 -29.52
N LYS A 119 -10.19 -14.24 -28.52
CA LYS A 119 -9.80 -14.20 -27.10
C LYS A 119 -8.69 -15.17 -26.78
N ASN A 120 -8.76 -16.40 -27.28
CA ASN A 120 -7.74 -17.41 -27.04
C ASN A 120 -6.40 -17.03 -27.68
N ALA A 121 -6.43 -16.56 -28.93
CA ALA A 121 -5.23 -16.11 -29.62
C ALA A 121 -4.62 -14.85 -28.97
N PHE A 122 -5.46 -13.91 -28.56
CA PHE A 122 -5.07 -12.67 -27.89
C PHE A 122 -4.41 -12.96 -26.55
N LYS A 123 -5.05 -13.80 -25.71
CA LYS A 123 -4.48 -14.26 -24.44
C LYS A 123 -3.12 -14.90 -24.66
N LYS A 124 -3.03 -15.84 -25.60
CA LYS A 124 -1.76 -16.54 -25.90
C LYS A 124 -0.63 -15.61 -26.35
N THR A 125 -0.94 -14.54 -27.08
CA THR A 125 0.08 -13.66 -27.66
C THR A 125 0.47 -12.52 -26.71
N PHE A 126 -0.52 -11.83 -26.15
CA PHE A 126 -0.29 -10.59 -25.40
C PHE A 126 -0.38 -10.78 -23.89
N ILE A 127 -1.04 -11.83 -23.42
CA ILE A 127 -1.19 -12.14 -22.00
C ILE A 127 -0.32 -13.37 -21.72
N TYR A 128 1.00 -13.16 -21.78
CA TYR A 128 1.95 -14.17 -21.31
C TYR A 128 1.97 -14.20 -19.78
N GLU A 129 2.00 -15.40 -19.21
CA GLU A 129 2.23 -15.55 -17.78
C GLU A 129 3.67 -15.19 -17.47
N LYS A 130 3.85 -14.20 -16.58
CA LYS A 130 5.17 -13.90 -16.04
C LYS A 130 5.66 -15.10 -15.23
N SER A 131 6.95 -15.39 -15.29
CA SER A 131 7.52 -16.46 -14.48
C SER A 131 7.37 -16.11 -12.99
N LYS A 132 7.13 -17.12 -12.13
CA LYS A 132 7.10 -16.91 -10.66
C LYS A 132 8.38 -16.24 -10.16
N SER A 133 9.53 -16.54 -10.77
CA SER A 133 10.82 -15.95 -10.46
C SER A 133 10.85 -14.44 -10.74
N GLU A 134 10.32 -14.00 -11.89
CA GLU A 134 10.23 -12.58 -12.24
C GLU A 134 9.27 -11.85 -11.28
N CYS A 135 8.10 -12.43 -10.99
CA CYS A 135 7.15 -11.87 -10.04
C CYS A 135 7.77 -11.72 -8.64
N TRP A 136 8.52 -12.73 -8.19
CA TRP A 136 9.23 -12.70 -6.91
C TRP A 136 10.30 -11.61 -6.86
N GLN A 137 11.12 -11.48 -7.91
CA GLN A 137 12.14 -10.44 -8.00
C GLN A 137 11.53 -9.04 -7.95
N ARG A 138 10.44 -8.81 -8.69
CA ARG A 138 9.71 -7.53 -8.67
C ARG A 138 9.12 -7.24 -7.30
N MET A 139 8.51 -8.24 -6.66
CA MET A 139 7.97 -8.13 -5.29
C MET A 139 9.09 -7.76 -4.32
N GLN A 140 10.22 -8.46 -4.35
CA GLN A 140 11.34 -8.24 -3.44
C GLN A 140 12.02 -6.88 -3.66
N ALA A 141 12.16 -6.45 -4.92
CA ALA A 141 12.76 -5.17 -5.27
C ALA A 141 11.92 -3.94 -4.86
N HIS A 142 10.60 -4.11 -4.72
CA HIS A 142 9.72 -3.03 -4.30
C HIS A 142 9.85 -2.76 -2.80
N ILE A 143 10.69 -1.79 -2.45
CA ILE A 143 10.87 -1.24 -1.11
C ILE A 143 10.33 0.20 -1.07
N GLN A 144 9.82 0.63 0.08
CA GLN A 144 9.23 1.95 0.24
C GLN A 144 10.28 3.04 -0.03
N GLY A 145 10.00 3.90 -1.00
CA GLY A 145 10.84 5.05 -1.31
C GLY A 145 10.79 6.13 -0.23
N VAL A 146 11.87 6.91 -0.08
CA VAL A 146 12.00 7.96 0.96
C VAL A 146 10.90 9.04 0.90
N LYS A 147 10.36 9.28 -0.30
CA LYS A 147 9.30 10.26 -0.54
C LYS A 147 7.95 9.62 -0.85
N GLU A 148 7.90 8.29 -0.89
CA GLU A 148 6.72 7.55 -1.25
C GLU A 148 5.73 7.55 -0.07
N ASN A 149 4.46 7.74 -0.39
CA ASN A 149 3.41 7.62 0.61
C ASN A 149 3.27 6.17 1.05
N SER A 150 3.23 5.93 2.36
CA SER A 150 3.00 4.62 2.97
C SER A 150 1.79 3.88 2.42
N SER A 151 0.69 4.59 2.14
CA SER A 151 -0.50 3.97 1.55
C SER A 151 -0.29 3.50 0.11
N ALA A 152 0.48 4.25 -0.69
CA ALA A 152 0.78 3.85 -2.07
C ALA A 152 1.65 2.58 -2.07
N TYR A 153 2.74 2.62 -1.29
CA TYR A 153 3.61 1.46 -1.07
C TYR A 153 2.80 0.24 -0.62
N PHE A 154 1.91 0.41 0.36
CA PHE A 154 1.11 -0.69 0.91
C PHE A 154 0.29 -1.39 -0.17
N HIS A 155 -0.49 -0.65 -0.96
CA HIS A 155 -1.35 -1.24 -1.98
C HIS A 155 -0.55 -1.86 -3.13
N GLU A 156 0.54 -1.23 -3.57
CA GLU A 156 1.41 -1.79 -4.60
C GLU A 156 2.09 -3.08 -4.12
N LYS A 157 2.63 -3.08 -2.90
CA LYS A 157 3.27 -4.27 -2.32
C LYS A 157 2.28 -5.41 -2.09
N VAL A 158 1.07 -5.13 -1.58
CA VAL A 158 0.00 -6.14 -1.43
C VAL A 158 -0.37 -6.74 -2.78
N ALA A 159 -0.52 -5.93 -3.83
CA ALA A 159 -0.85 -6.42 -5.16
C ALA A 159 0.24 -7.36 -5.70
N LEU A 160 1.52 -7.05 -5.46
CA LEU A 160 2.65 -7.93 -5.83
C LEU A 160 2.64 -9.25 -5.06
N CYS A 161 2.30 -9.23 -3.77
CA CYS A 161 2.15 -10.45 -2.97
C CYS A 161 0.96 -11.31 -3.43
N GLN A 162 -0.14 -10.68 -3.83
CA GLN A 162 -1.30 -11.36 -4.41
C GLN A 162 -1.00 -11.99 -5.78
N GLU A 163 -0.18 -11.34 -6.63
CA GLU A 163 0.30 -11.92 -7.89
C GLU A 163 1.09 -13.24 -7.68
N LEU A 164 1.60 -13.48 -6.47
CA LEU A 164 2.38 -14.66 -6.08
C LEU A 164 1.59 -15.67 -5.25
N ASP A 165 0.30 -15.42 -5.00
CA ASP A 165 -0.57 -16.23 -4.13
C ASP A 165 0.01 -16.41 -2.71
N LEU A 166 0.68 -15.38 -2.17
CA LEU A 166 1.22 -15.44 -0.81
C LEU A 166 0.12 -15.44 0.24
N SER A 167 0.33 -16.19 1.32
CA SER A 167 -0.54 -16.14 2.48
C SER A 167 -0.54 -14.74 3.12
N PHE A 168 -1.55 -14.45 3.93
CA PHE A 168 -1.61 -13.18 4.66
C PHE A 168 -0.37 -12.99 5.56
N LYS A 169 0.10 -14.06 6.20
CA LYS A 169 1.30 -14.03 7.04
C LYS A 169 2.55 -13.64 6.24
N GLU A 170 2.79 -14.31 5.11
CA GLU A 170 3.93 -13.99 4.23
C GLU A 170 3.80 -12.58 3.66
N THR A 171 2.59 -12.15 3.29
CA THR A 171 2.32 -10.80 2.80
C THR A 171 2.69 -9.75 3.84
N LYS A 172 2.30 -9.95 5.12
CA LYS A 172 2.67 -9.08 6.23
C LYS A 172 4.18 -9.02 6.44
N GLU A 173 4.87 -10.16 6.37
CA GLU A 173 6.34 -10.22 6.47
C GLU A 173 7.02 -9.44 5.34
N GLN A 174 6.60 -9.66 4.08
CA GLN A 174 7.16 -8.96 2.92
C GLN A 174 6.86 -7.45 2.93
N LEU A 175 5.68 -7.05 3.40
CA LEU A 175 5.33 -5.65 3.61
C LEU A 175 6.30 -4.98 4.57
N VAL A 176 6.50 -5.58 5.75
CA VAL A 176 7.35 -5.01 6.80
C VAL A 176 8.82 -4.95 6.39
N ILE A 177 9.33 -5.96 5.68
CA ILE A 177 10.71 -5.98 5.16
C ILE A 177 11.01 -4.75 4.28
N GLY A 178 10.04 -4.33 3.46
CA GLY A 178 10.23 -3.19 2.56
C GLY A 178 9.85 -1.83 3.15
N LEU A 179 9.34 -1.75 4.39
CA LEU A 179 8.97 -0.47 5.01
C LEU A 179 10.20 0.36 5.39
N GLN A 180 10.10 1.68 5.21
CA GLN A 180 11.19 2.59 5.56
C GLN A 180 11.30 2.84 7.07
N SER A 181 10.17 3.02 7.76
CA SER A 181 10.15 3.30 9.19
C SER A 181 10.25 2.00 10.00
N ARG A 182 11.35 1.89 10.76
CA ARG A 182 11.55 0.78 11.69
C ARG A 182 10.57 0.83 12.87
N GLU A 183 10.16 2.02 13.28
CA GLU A 183 9.17 2.22 14.34
C GLU A 183 7.79 1.68 13.90
N LEU A 184 7.38 2.01 12.67
CA LEU A 184 6.14 1.50 12.08
C LEU A 184 6.20 -0.03 11.91
N SER A 185 7.33 -0.54 11.44
CA SER A 185 7.59 -1.97 11.30
C SER A 185 7.43 -2.71 12.63
N ASN A 186 8.04 -2.20 13.70
CA ASN A 186 7.93 -2.78 15.03
C ASN A 186 6.50 -2.72 15.58
N PHE A 187 5.80 -1.60 15.35
CA PHE A 187 4.41 -1.44 15.75
C PHE A 187 3.51 -2.49 15.08
N ILE A 188 3.64 -2.67 13.76
CA ILE A 188 2.88 -3.67 12.99
C ILE A 188 3.21 -5.10 13.44
N MET A 189 4.49 -5.40 13.69
CA MET A 189 4.91 -6.75 14.12
C MET A 189 4.47 -7.08 15.55
N SER A 190 4.26 -6.08 16.40
CA SER A 190 3.79 -6.26 17.78
C SER A 190 2.29 -6.60 17.88
N LYS A 191 1.54 -6.50 16.79
CA LYS A 191 0.10 -6.73 16.75
C LYS A 191 -0.27 -7.90 15.85
N ASP A 192 -1.26 -8.67 16.27
CA ASP A 192 -1.95 -9.62 15.40
C ASP A 192 -2.97 -8.89 14.54
N HIS A 193 -3.13 -9.37 13.32
CA HIS A 193 -4.07 -8.84 12.34
C HIS A 193 -4.76 -10.03 11.69
N ILE A 194 -6.05 -9.90 11.38
CA ILE A 194 -6.82 -10.96 10.74
C ILE A 194 -6.65 -10.89 9.21
N ASP A 195 -6.65 -9.67 8.68
CA ASP A 195 -6.61 -9.41 7.25
C ASP A 195 -5.75 -8.17 6.90
N VAL A 196 -5.67 -7.93 5.60
CA VAL A 196 -4.90 -6.82 5.00
C VAL A 196 -5.53 -5.47 5.35
N ASP A 197 -6.84 -5.40 5.53
CA ASP A 197 -7.54 -4.14 5.78
C ASP A 197 -7.31 -3.65 7.22
N GLU A 198 -7.37 -4.55 8.20
CA GLU A 198 -7.02 -4.25 9.60
C GLU A 198 -5.56 -3.79 9.72
N LEU A 199 -4.64 -4.48 9.04
CA LEU A 199 -3.23 -4.11 8.94
C LEU A 199 -3.05 -2.70 8.38
N PHE A 200 -3.77 -2.36 7.32
CA PHE A 200 -3.72 -1.03 6.72
C PHE A 200 -4.23 0.06 7.67
N GLN A 201 -5.35 -0.18 8.34
CA GLN A 201 -5.92 0.78 9.29
C GLN A 201 -4.96 1.08 10.45
N ASP A 202 -4.28 0.06 10.96
CA ASP A 202 -3.29 0.22 12.02
C ASP A 202 -2.05 0.99 11.54
N MET A 203 -1.57 0.70 10.33
CA MET A 203 -0.49 1.43 9.69
C MET A 203 -0.82 2.94 9.60
N MET A 204 -1.99 3.27 9.04
CA MET A 204 -2.44 4.67 8.90
C MET A 204 -2.68 5.34 10.25
N THR A 205 -3.13 4.59 11.25
CA THR A 205 -3.32 5.09 12.61
C THR A 205 -1.99 5.48 13.24
N HIS A 206 -0.95 4.66 13.08
CA HIS A 206 0.39 4.98 13.57
C HIS A 206 0.93 6.26 12.92
N GLU A 207 0.81 6.38 11.59
CA GLU A 207 1.26 7.58 10.87
C GLU A 207 0.54 8.85 11.34
N ARG A 208 -0.78 8.78 11.50
CA ARG A 208 -1.60 9.89 12.00
C ARG A 208 -1.13 10.34 13.40
N ILE A 209 -0.81 9.41 14.29
CA ILE A 209 -0.32 9.71 15.63
C ILE A 209 1.08 10.35 15.57
N VAL A 210 1.99 9.80 14.76
CA VAL A 210 3.34 10.35 14.59
C VAL A 210 3.28 11.77 14.03
N LYS A 211 2.44 12.00 13.00
CA LYS A 211 2.20 13.34 12.44
C LYS A 211 1.70 14.31 13.51
N SER A 212 0.66 13.94 14.27
CA SER A 212 0.14 14.79 15.35
C SER A 212 1.19 15.12 16.42
N ARG A 213 2.07 14.18 16.76
CA ARG A 213 3.18 14.42 17.70
C ARG A 213 4.23 15.37 17.12
N ARG A 214 4.51 15.30 15.82
CA ARG A 214 5.42 16.21 15.12
C ARG A 214 4.85 17.62 15.07
N ASP A 215 3.58 17.77 14.73
CA ASP A 215 2.90 19.06 14.63
C ASP A 215 2.86 19.78 15.99
N ARG A 216 2.77 19.06 17.11
CA ARG A 216 2.88 19.65 18.46
C ARG A 216 4.29 20.13 18.82
N LYS A 217 5.33 19.55 18.22
CA LYS A 217 6.73 19.88 18.51
C LYS A 217 7.24 21.06 17.68
N GLU A 218 6.60 21.34 16.55
CA GLU A 218 6.86 22.51 15.71
C GLU A 218 5.87 23.62 16.11
N PRO A 219 6.18 24.49 17.09
CA PRO A 219 5.38 25.70 17.25
C PRO A 219 5.49 26.47 15.93
N GLU A 220 4.38 27.01 15.42
CA GLU A 220 4.36 27.89 14.26
C GLU A 220 5.40 28.99 14.44
N GLY A 221 6.57 28.77 13.85
CA GLY A 221 7.61 29.77 13.73
C GLY A 221 7.05 30.83 12.81
N ASN A 222 6.51 31.88 13.41
CA ASN A 222 6.17 33.16 12.84
C ASN A 222 7.07 33.49 11.63
N ARG A 223 6.61 33.17 10.42
CA ARG A 223 7.32 33.44 9.15
C ARG A 223 7.13 34.86 8.67
N ASP A 224 6.24 35.63 9.30
CA ASP A 224 6.11 37.06 9.07
C ASP A 224 6.76 37.83 10.22
N GLY A 225 7.95 38.38 9.95
CA GLY A 225 8.71 39.25 10.84
C GLY A 225 8.04 40.58 11.17
N ARG A 226 6.73 40.62 11.45
CA ARG A 226 6.06 41.77 12.06
C ARG A 226 5.81 41.47 13.53
N VAL A 227 6.80 41.85 14.33
CA VAL A 227 6.59 42.12 15.75
C VAL A 227 5.53 43.23 15.81
N ILE A 228 4.29 42.90 16.16
CA ILE A 228 3.29 43.91 16.51
C ILE A 228 3.75 44.52 17.83
N PRO A 229 4.12 45.82 17.88
CA PRO A 229 4.46 46.46 19.14
C PRO A 229 3.15 46.65 19.90
N VAL A 230 2.93 45.90 20.97
CA VAL A 230 1.88 46.21 21.95
C VAL A 230 2.33 47.47 22.70
N PRO A 231 1.66 48.63 22.54
CA PRO A 231 2.06 49.84 23.26
C PRO A 231 1.55 49.71 24.70
N GLY A 232 2.46 49.57 25.68
CA GLY A 232 2.03 49.65 27.09
C GLY A 232 2.96 49.10 28.16
N LEU A 233 3.96 48.25 27.85
CA LEU A 233 4.86 47.72 28.87
C LEU A 233 6.32 48.03 28.54
N ARG A 234 6.77 49.22 28.97
CA ARG A 234 8.20 49.46 29.21
C ARG A 234 8.52 49.10 30.66
N ARG A 235 9.16 47.95 30.87
CA ARG A 235 10.38 47.84 31.70
C ARG A 235 11.04 46.47 31.55
N GLY A 236 12.36 46.48 31.61
CA GLY A 236 13.27 45.48 31.04
C GLY A 236 13.14 44.07 31.61
N PHE A 237 13.21 43.10 30.71
CA PHE A 237 13.55 41.71 31.02
C PHE A 237 14.99 41.45 30.57
N THR A 238 15.93 41.81 31.44
CA THR A 238 17.23 41.13 31.48
C THR A 238 16.97 39.72 32.00
N GLY A 239 17.44 38.73 31.25
CA GLY A 239 17.22 37.33 31.55
C GLY A 239 17.61 36.95 32.99
N ASN A 240 16.67 36.33 33.69
CA ASN A 240 16.96 35.46 34.81
C ASN A 240 15.75 34.52 35.00
N GLN A 241 15.85 33.31 34.44
CA GLN A 241 15.02 32.20 34.91
C GLN A 241 15.49 31.83 36.33
N PRO A 242 14.62 31.78 37.34
CA PRO A 242 14.98 31.22 38.63
C PRO A 242 15.09 29.70 38.50
N SER A 243 16.31 29.22 38.29
CA SER A 243 16.65 27.81 38.47
C SER A 243 16.59 27.50 39.97
N ARG A 244 15.65 26.63 40.33
CA ARG A 244 15.71 25.62 41.40
C ARG A 244 16.51 26.01 42.64
N ASN A 245 15.75 26.24 43.70
CA ASN A 245 16.11 26.04 45.11
C ASN A 245 17.35 25.13 45.29
N ARG A 246 18.53 25.74 45.44
CA ARG A 246 19.72 25.15 46.05
C ARG A 246 20.13 26.11 47.14
N ASN A 247 20.25 25.58 48.35
CA ASN A 247 20.66 26.30 49.55
C ASN A 247 21.84 27.25 49.28
N ALA A 248 21.66 28.54 49.59
CA ALA A 248 22.67 29.59 49.40
C ALA A 248 23.99 29.34 50.17
N ALA A 249 23.97 28.43 51.15
CA ALA A 249 25.13 28.04 51.94
C ALA A 249 26.20 27.22 51.18
N GLU A 250 25.87 26.62 50.03
CA GLU A 250 26.81 25.77 49.26
C GLU A 250 27.26 26.37 47.91
N MET A 251 26.75 27.55 47.52
CA MET A 251 27.07 28.12 46.21
C MET A 251 28.48 28.72 46.21
N LYS A 252 29.38 28.16 45.38
CA LYS A 252 30.70 28.75 45.06
C LYS A 252 30.55 29.83 44.00
N CYS A 253 31.06 31.03 44.29
CA CYS A 253 31.14 32.14 43.36
C CYS A 253 31.96 31.75 42.14
N PHE A 254 31.35 31.81 40.94
CA PHE A 254 32.07 31.51 39.71
C PHE A 254 33.12 32.56 39.36
N ASN A 255 33.17 33.74 39.98
CA ASN A 255 34.24 34.73 39.74
C ASN A 255 35.49 34.44 40.60
N CYS A 256 35.31 34.29 41.92
CA CYS A 256 36.43 34.19 42.86
C CYS A 256 36.61 32.83 43.55
N GLY A 257 35.70 31.87 43.35
CA GLY A 257 35.76 30.52 43.93
C GLY A 257 35.33 30.41 45.39
N LEU A 258 35.06 31.53 46.09
CA LEU A 258 34.60 31.53 47.49
C LEU A 258 33.12 31.14 47.59
N ILE A 259 32.75 30.46 48.67
CA ILE A 259 31.35 30.11 48.98
C ILE A 259 30.59 31.31 49.57
N GLY A 260 29.27 31.29 49.45
CA GLY A 260 28.36 32.23 50.13
C GLY A 260 27.89 33.42 49.28
N HIS A 261 28.33 33.54 48.03
CA HIS A 261 27.79 34.53 47.08
C HIS A 261 27.86 34.03 45.62
N GLY A 262 26.97 34.53 44.77
CA GLY A 262 27.02 34.28 43.33
C GLY A 262 28.04 35.19 42.62
N ALA A 263 28.41 34.87 41.38
CA ALA A 263 29.35 35.70 40.61
C ALA A 263 28.83 37.12 40.32
N ALA A 264 27.51 37.32 40.36
CA ALA A 264 26.87 38.63 40.21
C ALA A 264 27.09 39.55 41.43
N GLU A 265 27.34 38.98 42.61
CA GLU A 265 27.51 39.68 43.88
C GLU A 265 28.98 39.71 44.32
N CYS A 266 29.90 39.38 43.41
CA CYS A 266 31.32 39.29 43.72
C CYS A 266 31.99 40.67 43.67
N THR A 267 32.61 41.07 44.78
CA THR A 267 33.35 42.34 44.91
C THR A 267 34.78 42.28 44.36
N LYS A 268 35.27 41.09 43.96
CA LYS A 268 36.59 40.94 43.34
C LYS A 268 36.55 41.32 41.85
N PRO A 269 37.65 41.81 41.26
CA PRO A 269 37.70 42.15 39.84
C PRO A 269 37.26 40.97 38.97
N GLN A 270 36.53 41.27 37.90
CA GLN A 270 36.03 40.26 36.98
C GLN A 270 37.20 39.53 36.31
N ARG A 271 37.22 38.21 36.42
CA ARG A 271 38.23 37.40 35.71
C ARG A 271 38.07 37.54 34.19
N PRO A 272 39.18 37.53 33.43
CA PRO A 272 39.14 37.65 31.98
C PRO A 272 38.28 36.54 31.36
N ARG A 273 37.49 36.90 30.33
CA ARG A 273 36.60 35.96 29.64
C ARG A 273 37.40 34.79 29.08
N GLY A 274 36.94 33.56 29.34
CA GLY A 274 37.64 32.35 28.90
C GLY A 274 38.80 31.89 29.78
N SER A 275 38.95 32.47 30.99
CA SER A 275 39.91 31.98 31.99
C SER A 275 39.42 30.71 32.69
N CYS A 276 40.36 29.83 33.01
CA CYS A 276 40.13 28.59 33.71
C CYS A 276 39.57 28.81 35.11
N TYR A 277 38.45 28.16 35.42
CA TYR A 277 37.77 28.26 36.71
C TYR A 277 38.56 27.67 37.91
N GLN A 278 39.68 27.00 37.66
CA GLN A 278 40.52 26.40 38.71
C GLN A 278 41.80 27.19 38.97
N CYS A 279 42.51 27.62 37.92
CA CYS A 279 43.82 28.28 38.04
C CYS A 279 43.85 29.74 37.57
N GLY A 280 42.75 30.26 37.00
CA GLY A 280 42.63 31.65 36.55
C GLY A 280 43.36 31.99 35.25
N ALA A 281 44.14 31.07 34.66
CA ALA A 281 44.86 31.32 33.42
C ALA A 281 43.93 31.28 32.19
N ALA A 282 44.24 32.10 31.17
CA ALA A 282 43.50 32.13 29.91
C ALA A 282 43.90 30.96 28.99
N GLY A 283 43.03 30.65 28.01
CA GLY A 283 43.31 29.66 26.95
C GLY A 283 42.84 28.23 27.24
N HIS A 284 42.27 27.95 28.42
CA HIS A 284 41.67 26.65 28.71
C HIS A 284 40.54 26.74 29.75
N VAL A 285 39.66 25.73 29.76
CA VAL A 285 38.61 25.57 30.78
C VAL A 285 39.05 24.55 31.84
N ARG A 286 38.35 24.49 32.99
CA ARG A 286 38.71 23.63 34.14
C ARG A 286 39.01 22.17 33.76
N ARG A 287 38.27 21.59 32.81
CA ARG A 287 38.46 20.21 32.33
C ARG A 287 39.80 19.98 31.61
N SER A 288 40.37 21.05 31.05
CA SER A 288 41.64 21.05 30.34
C SER A 288 42.72 21.81 31.13
N CYS A 289 42.55 21.91 32.45
CA CYS A 289 43.50 22.61 33.30
C CYS A 289 44.77 21.78 33.50
N PRO A 290 45.95 22.26 33.05
CA PRO A 290 47.20 21.53 33.20
C PRO A 290 47.60 21.36 34.68
N GLN A 291 47.05 22.18 35.60
CA GLN A 291 47.24 21.99 37.04
C GLN A 291 46.36 20.89 37.64
N LEU A 292 45.20 20.58 37.05
CA LEU A 292 44.37 19.44 37.46
C LEU A 292 44.92 18.10 36.94
N GLN A 293 45.66 18.12 35.83
CA GLN A 293 46.30 16.92 35.27
C GLN A 293 47.62 16.56 35.96
N ARG A 294 48.22 17.49 36.73
CA ARG A 294 49.50 17.25 37.44
C ARG A 294 49.33 16.76 38.89
N SER A 295 48.11 16.74 39.43
CA SER A 295 47.85 16.34 40.81
C SER A 295 47.36 14.89 40.97
N ASN A 296 47.59 14.01 39.99
CA ASN A 296 47.28 12.59 40.12
C ASN A 296 48.26 11.73 39.30
N PRO A 297 49.34 11.18 39.90
CA PRO A 297 50.28 10.31 39.17
C PRO A 297 49.77 8.90 38.85
N ASP A 298 48.62 8.45 39.36
CA ASP A 298 48.23 7.03 39.30
C ASP A 298 46.83 6.77 38.72
N VAL A 299 46.55 7.20 37.48
CA VAL A 299 45.41 6.67 36.71
C VAL A 299 45.77 6.52 35.22
N PRO A 300 45.87 5.29 34.68
CA PRO A 300 46.04 5.06 33.25
C PRO A 300 44.83 5.51 32.41
N ARG A 301 45.13 5.96 31.20
CA ARG A 301 44.21 6.50 30.21
C ARG A 301 43.18 5.44 29.79
N ALA A 302 41.89 5.80 29.85
CA ALA A 302 40.77 4.95 29.45
C ALA A 302 40.88 4.50 27.99
N GLN A 303 41.30 3.24 27.80
CA GLN A 303 41.13 2.48 26.56
C GLN A 303 40.89 0.98 26.76
N ASP A 304 40.91 0.43 27.98
CA ASP A 304 40.88 -1.04 28.21
C ASP A 304 39.83 -1.55 29.24
N ASP A 305 38.62 -0.96 29.30
CA ASP A 305 37.55 -1.41 30.23
C ASP A 305 36.31 -1.98 29.51
N PHE A 306 36.48 -2.74 28.41
CA PHE A 306 35.39 -3.50 27.79
C PHE A 306 35.33 -4.97 28.23
N GLU A 307 36.42 -5.54 28.76
CA GLU A 307 36.51 -7.00 29.00
C GLU A 307 36.29 -7.45 30.45
N ARG A 308 35.97 -6.54 31.39
CA ARG A 308 35.88 -6.89 32.83
C ARG A 308 34.48 -6.75 33.44
N PHE A 309 33.42 -6.77 32.63
CA PHE A 309 32.03 -6.76 33.14
C PHE A 309 31.25 -8.05 32.85
N THR A 310 31.87 -9.07 32.24
CA THR A 310 31.18 -10.30 31.81
C THR A 310 31.34 -11.49 32.76
N GLN A 311 31.95 -11.35 33.95
CA GLN A 311 32.27 -12.51 34.80
C GLN A 311 31.68 -12.55 36.22
N GLU A 312 30.92 -11.54 36.69
CA GLU A 312 30.46 -11.54 38.10
C GLU A 312 28.94 -11.50 38.34
N ASN A 313 28.08 -11.79 37.35
CA ASN A 313 26.66 -12.05 37.63
C ASN A 313 26.14 -13.25 36.82
N ALA A 314 26.72 -14.42 37.08
CA ALA A 314 26.08 -15.70 36.80
C ALA A 314 25.14 -16.05 37.96
N GLY A 315 23.88 -15.62 37.87
CA GLY A 315 22.90 -15.87 38.92
C GLY A 315 21.53 -15.28 38.63
N GLU A 316 20.86 -15.82 37.60
CA GLU A 316 19.41 -16.06 37.47
C GLU A 316 18.99 -16.03 35.98
N PRO A 317 18.40 -17.11 35.42
CA PRO A 317 18.04 -17.17 34.01
C PRO A 317 16.77 -16.34 33.75
N ASN A 318 16.93 -15.22 33.02
CA ASN A 318 15.83 -14.51 32.40
C ASN A 318 15.39 -15.28 31.13
N THR A 319 14.19 -15.83 31.13
CA THR A 319 13.65 -16.79 30.14
C THR A 319 13.25 -16.18 28.79
N ASN A 320 13.69 -14.97 28.44
CA ASN A 320 13.25 -14.26 27.23
C ASN A 320 14.30 -14.09 26.12
N THR A 321 15.49 -14.68 26.24
CA THR A 321 16.54 -14.60 25.20
C THR A 321 16.54 -15.77 24.20
N HIS A 322 15.69 -16.79 24.41
CA HIS A 322 15.65 -17.96 23.52
C HIS A 322 14.97 -17.68 22.17
N SER A 323 13.98 -16.78 22.14
CA SER A 323 13.28 -16.43 20.88
C SER A 323 14.14 -15.59 19.94
N SER A 324 14.90 -14.60 20.44
CA SER A 324 15.69 -13.72 19.56
C SER A 324 16.86 -14.44 18.86
N ASN A 325 17.44 -15.46 19.50
CA ASN A 325 18.51 -16.27 18.91
C ASN A 325 17.95 -17.33 17.94
N GLN A 326 16.76 -17.86 18.17
CA GLN A 326 16.10 -18.75 17.20
C GLN A 326 15.78 -18.06 15.88
N TYR A 327 15.38 -16.78 15.90
CA TYR A 327 15.17 -16.02 14.67
C TYR A 327 16.48 -15.70 13.95
N ALA A 328 17.56 -15.41 14.68
CA ALA A 328 18.88 -15.20 14.08
C ALA A 328 19.42 -16.47 13.41
N ASP A 329 19.31 -17.62 14.07
CA ASP A 329 19.72 -18.92 13.51
C ASP A 329 18.86 -19.34 12.31
N ALA A 330 17.55 -19.05 12.34
CA ALA A 330 16.65 -19.30 11.21
C ALA A 330 16.98 -18.41 10.00
N ILE A 331 17.32 -17.14 10.21
CA ILE A 331 17.76 -16.22 9.15
C ILE A 331 19.09 -16.70 8.56
N GLN A 332 20.04 -17.11 9.41
CA GLN A 332 21.34 -17.63 8.97
C GLN A 332 21.19 -18.92 8.15
N ALA A 333 20.28 -19.83 8.56
CA ALA A 333 19.96 -21.05 7.84
C ALA A 333 19.31 -20.77 6.48
N LEU A 334 18.42 -19.77 6.40
CA LEU A 334 17.77 -19.36 5.15
C LEU A 334 18.77 -18.73 4.17
N ILE A 335 19.70 -17.91 4.68
CA ILE A 335 20.80 -17.35 3.88
C ILE A 335 21.69 -18.48 3.32
N ALA A 336 22.02 -19.49 4.13
CA ALA A 336 22.81 -20.63 3.69
C ALA A 336 22.08 -21.50 2.65
N GLN A 337 20.76 -21.65 2.78
CA GLN A 337 19.93 -22.40 1.82
C GLN A 337 19.83 -21.66 0.47
N ASN A 338 19.72 -20.34 0.50
CA ASN A 338 19.74 -19.49 -0.70
C ASN A 338 21.10 -19.53 -1.40
N ALA A 339 22.21 -19.56 -0.65
CA ALA A 339 23.55 -19.69 -1.22
C ALA A 339 23.72 -21.03 -1.96
N LYS A 340 23.27 -22.15 -1.37
CA LYS A 340 23.30 -23.47 -2.03
C LYS A 340 22.44 -23.53 -3.29
N MET A 341 21.30 -22.84 -3.30
CA MET A 341 20.44 -22.78 -4.48
C MET A 341 21.12 -22.01 -5.64
N LEU A 342 21.85 -20.94 -5.33
CA LEU A 342 22.63 -20.19 -6.32
C LEU A 342 23.79 -21.02 -6.90
N GLU A 343 24.47 -21.82 -6.08
CA GLU A 343 25.51 -22.75 -6.55
C GLU A 343 24.93 -23.83 -7.49
N MET A 344 23.78 -24.42 -7.15
CA MET A 344 23.11 -25.39 -8.04
C MET A 344 22.67 -24.77 -9.38
N LEU A 345 22.23 -23.51 -9.37
CA LEU A 345 21.88 -22.79 -10.60
C LEU A 345 23.12 -22.51 -11.47
N GLN A 346 24.26 -22.17 -10.87
CA GLN A 346 25.52 -22.00 -11.59
C GLN A 346 26.00 -23.32 -12.23
N ILE A 347 25.90 -24.43 -11.51
CA ILE A 347 26.26 -25.77 -12.03
C ILE A 347 25.31 -26.15 -13.18
N SER A 348 24.00 -25.89 -13.06
CA SER A 348 23.04 -26.16 -14.13
C SER A 348 23.33 -25.34 -15.40
N GLN A 349 23.67 -24.06 -15.26
CA GLN A 349 24.04 -23.21 -16.39
C GLN A 349 25.35 -23.67 -17.04
N GLN A 350 26.35 -24.09 -16.25
CA GLN A 350 27.59 -24.65 -16.79
C GLN A 350 27.35 -25.95 -17.58
N ASN A 351 26.48 -26.84 -17.08
CA ASN A 351 26.13 -28.08 -17.76
C ASN A 351 25.37 -27.81 -19.07
N GLN A 352 24.48 -26.81 -19.12
CA GLN A 352 23.79 -26.40 -20.35
C GLN A 352 24.74 -25.78 -21.38
N GLN A 353 25.79 -25.09 -20.95
CA GLN A 353 26.81 -24.55 -21.87
C GLN A 353 27.76 -25.64 -22.40
N GLN A 354 27.98 -26.71 -21.63
CA GLN A 354 28.79 -27.85 -22.06
C GLN A 354 28.03 -28.76 -23.04
N THR A 355 26.73 -28.98 -22.87
CA THR A 355 25.93 -29.79 -23.81
C THR A 355 25.80 -29.16 -25.19
N VAL A 356 25.79 -27.83 -25.29
CA VAL A 356 25.76 -27.09 -26.57
C VAL A 356 27.11 -27.10 -27.30
N ARG A 357 28.22 -27.44 -26.64
CA ARG A 357 29.55 -27.53 -27.25
C ARG A 357 29.92 -28.93 -27.76
N VAL A 358 29.14 -29.96 -27.42
CA VAL A 358 29.41 -31.38 -27.77
C VAL A 358 28.47 -31.89 -28.86
N THR A 359 27.47 -31.10 -29.26
CA THR A 359 26.65 -31.28 -30.48
C THR A 359 27.13 -30.34 -31.57
#